data_AF-A0A4Q1V6I2-F1
#
_entry.id   AF-A0A4Q1V6I2-F1
#
_cell.length_a   1.000
_cell.length_b   1.000
_cell.length_c   1.000
_cell.angle_alpha   90.00
_cell.angle_beta   90.00
_cell.angle_gamma   90.00
#
_symmetry.space_group_name_H-M   'P 1'
#
loop_
_entity.id
_entity.type
_entity.pdbx_description
1 polymer ?
#
loop_
_entity_poly.entity_id
_entity_poly.type
_entity_poly.pdbx_seq_one_letter_code
_entity_poly.pdbx_strand_id
1 'polypeptide(L)'
;MPSPPLAPIDSPLDFDHLSRMTLGDAELEQEVLAMFAEQAVRLIAAMAALPTDAGALAHKLKGSARGIGAFAVADAAASLETAIRIGHNQPHAFAALKEAVAEVRAAIETILKH
;
A
#
# COMPACT_ATOMS: atom_id res chain seq x y z
N MET A 1 36.57 -9.44 -10.29
CA MET A 1 35.34 -8.84 -10.83
C MET A 1 34.56 -8.30 -9.63
N PRO A 2 34.12 -7.04 -9.60
CA PRO A 2 33.20 -6.62 -8.54
C PRO A 2 31.88 -7.35 -8.76
N SER A 3 31.36 -7.95 -7.68
CA SER A 3 30.03 -8.55 -7.64
C SER A 3 28.96 -7.50 -8.01
N PRO A 4 27.83 -7.89 -8.62
CA PRO A 4 26.73 -6.95 -8.79
C PRO A 4 26.25 -6.47 -7.42
N PRO A 5 25.75 -5.23 -7.28
CA PRO A 5 25.04 -4.87 -6.08
C PRO A 5 23.86 -5.83 -5.99
N LEU A 6 23.75 -6.54 -4.85
CA LEU A 6 22.46 -7.04 -4.41
C LEU A 6 21.54 -5.83 -4.51
N ALA A 7 20.58 -5.85 -5.44
CA ALA A 7 19.51 -4.87 -5.44
C ALA A 7 19.04 -4.78 -3.97
N PRO A 8 18.88 -3.57 -3.40
CA PRO A 8 18.22 -3.47 -2.11
C PRO A 8 16.99 -4.36 -2.19
N ILE A 9 16.79 -5.23 -1.21
CA ILE A 9 15.52 -5.93 -1.06
C ILE A 9 14.51 -4.78 -1.03
N ASP A 10 13.79 -4.55 -2.15
CA ASP A 10 12.97 -3.37 -2.32
C ASP A 10 11.98 -3.36 -1.18
N SER A 11 12.23 -2.48 -0.20
CA SER A 11 11.42 -2.40 1.00
C SER A 11 9.99 -2.11 0.55
N PRO A 12 8.97 -2.79 1.11
CA PRO A 12 7.56 -2.50 0.79
C PRO A 12 7.18 -1.03 1.06
N LEU A 13 8.01 -0.29 1.80
CA LEU A 13 7.91 1.13 2.08
C LEU A 13 9.17 1.88 1.62
N ASP A 14 8.97 3.01 0.94
CA ASP A 14 9.99 4.02 0.73
C ASP A 14 10.17 4.88 2.00
N PHE A 15 11.19 4.56 2.79
CA PHE A 15 11.49 5.26 4.05
C PHE A 15 11.95 6.71 3.82
N ASP A 16 12.64 7.00 2.72
CA ASP A 16 13.06 8.37 2.41
C ASP A 16 11.85 9.25 2.07
N HIS A 17 10.83 8.66 1.43
CA HIS A 17 9.55 9.33 1.20
C HIS A 17 8.80 9.54 2.50
N LEU A 18 8.68 8.49 3.32
CA LEU A 18 8.01 8.55 4.62
C LEU A 18 8.61 9.67 5.49
N SER A 19 9.93 9.68 5.64
CA SER A 19 10.64 10.69 6.42
C SER A 19 10.45 12.10 5.89
N ARG A 20 10.41 12.28 4.56
CA ARG A 20 10.09 13.59 3.96
C ARG A 20 8.66 14.04 4.26
N MET A 21 7.70 13.12 4.25
CA MET A 21 6.28 13.41 4.51
C MET A 21 6.00 13.71 5.99
N THR A 22 6.83 13.21 6.90
CA THR A 22 6.73 13.42 8.35
C THR A 22 7.76 14.41 8.89
N LEU A 23 8.53 15.07 8.01
CA LEU A 23 9.60 16.00 8.38
C LEU A 23 10.70 15.37 9.27
N GLY A 24 10.88 14.06 9.17
CA GLY A 24 11.83 13.28 9.96
C GLY A 24 11.40 13.02 11.40
N ASP A 25 10.13 13.28 11.74
CA ASP A 25 9.57 13.01 13.07
C ASP A 25 9.18 11.53 13.19
N ALA A 26 9.93 10.79 14.01
CA ALA A 26 9.74 9.36 14.20
C ALA A 26 8.41 8.99 14.87
N GLU A 27 7.86 9.84 15.75
CA GLU A 27 6.56 9.60 16.39
C GLU A 27 5.45 9.72 15.35
N LEU A 28 5.53 10.76 14.51
CA LEU A 28 4.59 10.95 13.39
C LEU A 28 4.71 9.84 12.35
N GLU A 29 5.91 9.35 12.03
CA GLU A 29 6.11 8.18 11.16
C GLU A 29 5.35 6.96 11.69
N GLN A 30 5.49 6.64 12.96
CA GLN A 30 4.80 5.50 13.56
C GLN A 30 3.27 5.70 13.56
N GLU A 31 2.80 6.91 13.86
CA GLU A 31 1.37 7.24 13.85
C GLU A 31 0.75 7.02 12.46
N VAL A 32 1.35 7.58 11.40
CA VAL A 32 0.80 7.45 10.04
C VAL A 32 0.86 6.02 9.52
N LEU A 33 1.89 5.25 9.88
CA LEU A 33 1.99 3.83 9.54
C LEU A 33 0.91 3.00 10.24
N ALA A 34 0.67 3.23 11.53
CA ALA A 34 -0.39 2.55 12.28
C ALA A 34 -1.78 2.86 11.70
N MET A 35 -2.06 4.14 11.41
CA MET A 35 -3.30 4.57 10.78
C MET A 35 -3.52 3.91 9.41
N PHE A 36 -2.48 3.87 8.57
CA PHE A 36 -2.55 3.21 7.27
C PHE A 36 -2.86 1.71 7.42
N ALA A 37 -2.17 1.02 8.32
CA ALA A 37 -2.34 -0.43 8.50
C ALA A 37 -3.78 -0.80 8.90
N GLU A 38 -4.42 -0.01 9.78
CA GLU A 38 -5.82 -0.19 10.14
C GLU A 38 -6.77 0.14 8.98
N GLN A 39 -6.55 1.28 8.31
CA GLN A 39 -7.39 1.71 7.20
C GLN A 39 -7.36 0.70 6.05
N ALA A 40 -6.18 0.16 5.73
CA ALA A 40 -6.00 -0.79 4.65
C ALA A 40 -6.83 -2.06 4.86
N VAL A 41 -6.88 -2.61 6.08
CA VAL A 41 -7.72 -3.79 6.40
C VAL A 41 -9.19 -3.50 6.13
N ARG A 42 -9.67 -2.35 6.62
CA ARG A 42 -11.09 -1.97 6.47
C ARG A 42 -11.46 -1.79 4.99
N LEU A 43 -10.60 -1.14 4.21
CA LEU A 43 -10.84 -0.91 2.78
C LEU A 43 -10.78 -2.20 1.97
N ILE A 44 -9.81 -3.09 2.23
CA ILE A 44 -9.74 -4.39 1.57
C ILE A 44 -10.99 -5.22 1.86
N ALA A 45 -11.43 -5.27 3.12
CA ALA A 45 -12.65 -5.99 3.49
C ALA A 45 -13.90 -5.41 2.79
N ALA A 46 -14.03 -4.08 2.74
CA ALA A 46 -15.14 -3.41 2.06
C ALA A 46 -15.18 -3.68 0.54
N MET A 47 -14.01 -3.90 -0.08
CA MET A 47 -13.90 -4.24 -1.50
C MET A 47 -14.05 -5.74 -1.80
N ALA A 48 -14.20 -6.62 -0.80
CA ALA A 48 -14.12 -8.08 -0.97
C ALA A 48 -15.13 -8.65 -1.99
N ALA A 49 -16.33 -8.07 -2.05
CA ALA A 49 -17.38 -8.46 -2.99
C ALA A 49 -17.41 -7.61 -4.27
N LEU A 50 -16.41 -6.74 -4.48
CA LEU A 50 -16.33 -5.76 -5.58
C LEU A 50 -17.64 -4.97 -5.75
N PRO A 51 -18.11 -4.26 -4.70
CA PRO A 51 -19.32 -3.44 -4.79
C PRO A 51 -19.17 -2.33 -5.85
N THR A 52 -20.28 -1.67 -6.18
CA THR A 52 -20.33 -0.60 -7.19
C THR A 52 -19.41 0.58 -6.86
N ASP A 53 -19.15 0.84 -5.58
CA ASP A 53 -18.24 1.88 -5.10
C ASP A 53 -16.78 1.40 -4.89
N ALA A 54 -16.44 0.16 -5.25
CA ALA A 54 -15.10 -0.40 -5.08
C ALA A 54 -14.01 0.47 -5.74
N GLY A 55 -14.31 1.13 -6.87
CA GLY A 55 -13.36 2.06 -7.50
C GLY A 55 -13.03 3.27 -6.62
N ALA A 56 -14.02 3.81 -5.90
CA ALA A 56 -13.79 4.91 -4.96
C ALA A 56 -13.04 4.46 -3.70
N LEU A 57 -13.28 3.22 -3.24
CA LEU A 57 -12.53 2.62 -2.12
C LEU A 57 -11.06 2.37 -2.50
N ALA A 58 -10.81 1.84 -3.70
CA ALA A 58 -9.47 1.69 -4.25
C ALA A 58 -8.74 3.04 -4.37
N HIS A 59 -9.46 4.10 -4.79
CA HIS A 59 -8.93 5.46 -4.86
C HIS A 59 -8.46 6.00 -3.52
N LYS A 60 -9.25 5.80 -2.46
CA LYS A 60 -8.88 6.20 -1.09
C LYS A 60 -7.64 5.45 -0.63
N LEU A 61 -7.58 4.14 -0.86
CA LEU A 61 -6.41 3.33 -0.50
C LEU A 61 -5.15 3.79 -1.26
N LYS A 62 -5.28 4.07 -2.56
CA LYS A 62 -4.19 4.61 -3.39
C LYS A 62 -3.62 5.91 -2.83
N GLY A 63 -4.49 6.86 -2.49
CA GLY A 63 -4.06 8.14 -1.93
C GLY A 63 -3.33 7.97 -0.59
N SER A 64 -3.89 7.14 0.29
CA SER A 64 -3.29 6.84 1.59
C SER A 64 -1.93 6.13 1.47
N ALA A 65 -1.82 5.14 0.56
CA ALA A 65 -0.58 4.42 0.30
C ALA A 65 0.53 5.34 -0.23
N ARG A 66 0.19 6.26 -1.14
CA ARG A 66 1.15 7.25 -1.65
C ARG A 66 1.68 8.16 -0.55
N GLY A 67 0.85 8.55 0.41
CA GLY A 67 1.24 9.44 1.50
C GLY A 67 2.30 8.88 2.45
N ILE A 68 2.45 7.54 2.50
CA ILE A 68 3.41 6.86 3.37
C ILE A 68 4.54 6.16 2.60
N GLY A 69 4.62 6.34 1.27
CA GLY A 69 5.64 5.67 0.45
C GLY A 69 5.36 4.19 0.13
N ALA A 70 4.14 3.69 0.33
CA ALA A 70 3.72 2.33 -0.02
C ALA A 70 3.35 2.23 -1.52
N PHE A 71 4.30 2.51 -2.41
CA PHE A 71 4.01 2.69 -3.84
C PHE A 71 3.45 1.45 -4.53
N ALA A 72 3.91 0.25 -4.16
CA ALA A 72 3.38 -1.00 -4.71
C ALA A 72 1.86 -1.15 -4.43
N VAL A 73 1.40 -0.75 -3.24
CA VAL A 73 -0.04 -0.73 -2.91
C VAL A 73 -0.77 0.31 -3.74
N ALA A 74 -0.18 1.50 -3.91
CA ALA A 74 -0.78 2.56 -4.71
C ALA A 74 -0.98 2.15 -6.18
N ASP A 75 0.01 1.45 -6.75
CA ASP A 75 -0.02 0.98 -8.13
C ASP A 75 -1.00 -0.18 -8.32
N ALA A 76 -1.05 -1.11 -7.37
CA ALA A 76 -2.05 -2.18 -7.36
C ALA A 76 -3.49 -1.61 -7.23
N ALA A 77 -3.68 -0.58 -6.41
CA ALA A 77 -4.97 0.08 -6.26
C ALA A 77 -5.38 0.83 -7.54
N ALA A 78 -4.44 1.50 -8.22
CA ALA A 78 -4.69 2.12 -9.53
C ALA A 78 -5.03 1.07 -10.61
N SER A 79 -4.40 -0.10 -10.56
CA SER A 79 -4.69 -1.23 -11.44
C SER A 79 -6.11 -1.75 -11.23
N LEU A 80 -6.55 -1.85 -9.96
CA LEU A 80 -7.93 -2.20 -9.62
C LEU A 80 -8.94 -1.14 -10.09
N GLU A 81 -8.67 0.16 -9.89
CA GLU A 81 -9.52 1.23 -10.43
C GLU A 81 -9.71 1.09 -11.94
N THR A 82 -8.62 0.79 -12.66
CA THR A 82 -8.65 0.59 -14.11
C THR A 82 -9.47 -0.62 -14.49
N ALA A 83 -9.23 -1.76 -13.83
CA ALA A 83 -9.97 -3.00 -14.03
C ALA A 83 -11.47 -2.83 -13.81
N ILE A 84 -11.87 -2.08 -12.78
CA ILE A 84 -13.26 -1.75 -12.49
C ILE A 84 -13.86 -0.88 -13.60
N ARG A 85 -13.14 0.16 -14.04
CA ARG A 85 -13.62 1.07 -15.08
C ARG A 85 -13.86 0.38 -16.42
N ILE A 86 -12.98 -0.54 -16.79
CA ILE A 86 -13.08 -1.26 -18.07
C ILE A 86 -13.93 -2.54 -17.96
N GLY A 87 -14.31 -2.95 -16.74
CA GLY A 87 -15.09 -4.17 -16.50
C GLY A 87 -14.33 -5.47 -16.80
N HIS A 88 -13.01 -5.49 -16.67
CA HIS A 88 -12.17 -6.62 -17.05
C HIS A 88 -11.07 -6.88 -16.01
N ASN A 89 -10.78 -8.16 -15.71
CA ASN A 89 -9.75 -8.60 -14.76
C ASN A 89 -9.89 -8.08 -13.31
N GLN A 90 -11.06 -7.62 -12.87
CA GLN A 90 -11.26 -7.08 -11.50
C GLN A 90 -10.83 -8.06 -10.40
N PRO A 91 -11.17 -9.37 -10.44
CA PRO A 91 -10.76 -10.30 -9.39
C PRO A 91 -9.24 -10.48 -9.30
N HIS A 92 -8.55 -10.47 -10.44
CA HIS A 92 -7.10 -10.59 -10.50
C HIS A 92 -6.40 -9.33 -9.96
N ALA A 93 -6.85 -8.15 -10.39
CA ALA A 93 -6.34 -6.88 -9.87
C ALA A 93 -6.58 -6.73 -8.36
N PHE A 94 -7.74 -7.19 -7.87
CA PHE A 94 -8.04 -7.18 -6.44
C PHE A 94 -7.17 -8.18 -5.66
N ALA A 95 -6.85 -9.35 -6.23
CA ALA A 95 -5.92 -10.29 -5.61
C ALA A 95 -4.52 -9.67 -5.45
N ALA A 96 -3.97 -9.05 -6.50
CA ALA A 96 -2.69 -8.36 -6.45
C ALA A 96 -2.67 -7.22 -5.41
N LEU A 97 -3.77 -6.46 -5.31
CA LEU A 97 -3.91 -5.43 -4.28
C LEU A 97 -3.88 -6.00 -2.86
N LYS A 98 -4.55 -7.14 -2.62
CA LYS A 98 -4.52 -7.81 -1.31
C LYS A 98 -3.11 -8.26 -0.93
N GLU A 99 -2.37 -8.81 -1.89
CA GLU A 99 -0.98 -9.25 -1.69
C GLU A 99 -0.08 -8.08 -1.32
N ALA A 100 -0.10 -6.99 -2.10
CA ALA A 100 0.68 -5.80 -1.82
C ALA A 100 0.33 -5.19 -0.44
N VAL A 101 -0.96 -5.15 -0.07
CA VAL A 101 -1.37 -4.67 1.26
C VAL A 101 -0.88 -5.60 2.37
N ALA A 102 -0.90 -6.92 2.17
CA ALA A 102 -0.41 -7.87 3.17
C ALA A 102 1.09 -7.70 3.41
N GLU A 103 1.88 -7.53 2.35
CA GLU A 103 3.33 -7.30 2.43
C GLU A 103 3.66 -6.00 3.19
N VAL A 104 3.03 -4.88 2.81
CA VAL A 104 3.26 -3.59 3.49
C VAL A 104 2.82 -3.65 4.96
N ARG A 105 1.68 -4.27 5.26
CA ARG A 105 1.22 -4.41 6.64
C ARG A 105 2.18 -5.25 7.49
N ALA A 106 2.74 -6.33 6.95
CA ALA A 106 3.73 -7.13 7.67
C ALA A 106 5.02 -6.33 7.94
N ALA A 107 5.44 -5.48 7.00
CA ALA A 107 6.56 -4.56 7.21
C ALA A 107 6.25 -3.53 8.31
N ILE A 108 5.07 -2.91 8.28
CA ILE A 108 4.62 -1.96 9.32
C ILE A 108 4.57 -2.63 10.70
N GLU A 109 3.99 -3.83 10.80
CA GLU A 109 3.95 -4.57 12.06
C GLU A 109 5.35 -4.89 12.60
N THR A 110 6.34 -5.05 11.72
CA THR A 110 7.74 -5.24 12.14
C THR A 110 8.33 -3.93 12.67
N ILE A 111 8.08 -2.81 11.99
CA ILE A 111 8.55 -1.48 12.39
C ILE A 111 7.98 -1.08 13.75
N LEU A 112 6.67 -1.24 13.97
CA LEU A 112 5.98 -0.79 15.19
C LEU A 112 6.21 -1.68 16.42
N LYS A 113 6.83 -2.86 16.25
CA LYS A 113 7.20 -3.75 17.36
C LYS A 113 8.57 -3.39 17.98
N HIS A 114 9.32 -2.49 17.34
CA HIS A 114 10.63 -2.02 17.75
C HIS A 114 10.56 -0.58 18.24
#